data_AF-A0A832TB00-F1
#
_entry.id   AF-A0A832TB00-F1
#
_cell.length_a   1.000
_cell.length_b   1.000
_cell.length_c   1.000
_cell.angle_alpha   90.00
_cell.angle_beta   90.00
_cell.angle_gamma   90.00
#
_symmetry.space_group_name_H-M   'P 1'
#
loop_
_entity.id
_entity.type
_entity.pdbx_description
1 polymer ?
#
loop_
_entity_poly.entity_id
_entity_poly.type
_entity_poly.pdbx_seq_one_letter_code
_entity_poly.pdbx_strand_id
1 'polypeptide(L)'
;MAVHKRKKNTRQRGSHTHGWGAMKKHRGAGSRGGRGRSGSGKRGDQKKPRYWKTEQSGKLGFVPRSSMPKISPINLRTVEDVLPTWEKRGLVKKQGGVFAVDLGALGYNKLLAAGKISSKLKITVDYASARAVDKVKQAGGEVEVLAGDVWESASGDDSGTED
;
A
#
# COMPACT_ATOMS: atom_id res chain seq x y z
N MET A 1 -31.57 20.67 -3.19
CA MET A 1 -32.18 21.74 -2.38
C MET A 1 -31.60 21.69 -0.97
N ALA A 2 -30.79 22.67 -0.56
CA ALA A 2 -30.22 22.70 0.79
C ALA A 2 -31.26 23.31 1.75
N VAL A 3 -31.85 22.49 2.61
CA VAL A 3 -32.86 22.96 3.57
C VAL A 3 -32.16 23.61 4.76
N HIS A 4 -32.31 24.93 4.89
CA HIS A 4 -31.81 25.66 6.07
C HIS A 4 -32.64 25.32 7.31
N LYS A 5 -32.22 24.29 8.04
CA LYS A 5 -32.87 23.86 9.28
C LYS A 5 -32.46 24.75 10.46
N ARG A 6 -33.46 25.15 11.27
CA ARG A 6 -33.26 25.92 12.50
C ARG A 6 -32.32 25.19 13.49
N LYS A 7 -31.34 25.91 14.05
CA LYS A 7 -30.36 25.38 15.00
C LYS A 7 -31.02 24.98 16.33
N LYS A 8 -30.60 23.85 16.92
CA LYS A 8 -31.08 23.32 18.22
C LYS A 8 -31.03 24.36 19.34
N ASN A 9 -29.95 25.17 19.40
CA ASN A 9 -29.77 26.20 20.41
C ASN A 9 -30.97 27.15 20.54
N THR A 10 -31.53 27.59 19.40
CA THR A 10 -32.68 28.50 19.41
C THR A 10 -33.95 27.89 19.97
N ARG A 11 -34.09 26.55 19.95
CA ARG A 11 -35.21 25.81 20.55
C ARG A 11 -35.04 25.58 22.05
N GLN A 12 -33.82 25.74 22.57
CA GLN A 12 -33.50 25.51 23.97
C GLN A 12 -33.48 26.80 24.80
N ARG A 13 -33.73 27.96 24.19
CA ARG A 13 -33.95 29.22 24.94
C ARG A 13 -35.15 29.04 25.88
N GLY A 14 -35.00 29.42 27.14
CA GLY A 14 -35.99 29.16 28.19
C GLY A 14 -35.82 27.83 28.92
N SER A 15 -34.92 26.94 28.45
CA SER A 15 -34.51 25.77 29.23
C SER A 15 -33.40 26.14 30.22
N HIS A 16 -33.42 25.56 31.41
CA HIS A 16 -32.51 25.97 32.48
C HIS A 16 -31.03 25.59 32.24
N THR A 17 -30.75 24.46 31.57
CA THR A 17 -29.37 23.96 31.37
C THR A 17 -29.03 23.56 29.94
N HIS A 18 -29.90 23.87 28.96
CA HIS A 18 -29.68 23.56 27.54
C HIS A 18 -29.35 22.09 27.23
N GLY A 19 -29.76 21.15 28.09
CA GLY A 19 -29.55 19.71 27.91
C GLY A 19 -28.19 19.18 28.38
N TRP A 20 -27.42 19.97 29.15
CA TRP A 20 -26.14 19.54 29.72
C TRP A 20 -26.26 18.83 31.08
N GLY A 21 -27.49 18.60 31.56
CA GLY A 21 -27.77 17.97 32.85
C GLY A 21 -27.75 18.99 33.99
N ALA A 22 -27.09 18.65 35.10
CA ALA A 22 -26.98 19.52 36.27
C ALA A 22 -26.08 20.75 36.01
N MET A 23 -26.36 21.87 36.67
CA MET A 23 -25.65 23.16 36.51
C MET A 23 -24.15 23.09 36.81
N LYS A 24 -23.70 22.09 37.56
CA LYS A 24 -22.27 21.85 37.87
C LYS A 24 -21.51 21.11 36.76
N LYS A 25 -22.22 20.56 35.76
CA LYS A 25 -21.65 19.83 34.62
C LYS A 25 -21.54 20.75 33.39
N HIS A 26 -20.74 20.36 32.40
CA HIS A 26 -20.36 21.18 31.24
C HIS A 26 -19.49 22.42 31.58
N ARG A 27 -18.39 22.19 32.32
CA ARG A 27 -17.33 23.20 32.53
C ARG A 27 -16.17 22.96 31.55
N GLY A 28 -14.99 23.52 31.87
CA GLY A 28 -13.77 23.38 31.08
C GLY A 28 -13.17 21.97 31.07
N ALA A 29 -11.87 21.89 30.79
CA ALA A 29 -11.16 20.63 30.55
C ALA A 29 -11.31 19.59 31.67
N GLY A 30 -11.46 20.01 32.93
CA GLY A 30 -11.71 19.09 34.05
C GLY A 30 -12.98 18.23 33.87
N SER A 31 -14.05 18.80 33.31
CA SER A 31 -15.27 18.03 33.00
C SER A 31 -15.10 17.05 31.83
N ARG A 32 -14.06 17.22 31.01
CA ARG A 32 -13.77 16.39 29.83
C ARG A 32 -12.69 15.33 30.11
N GLY A 33 -12.09 15.33 31.30
CA GLY A 33 -10.94 14.48 31.63
C GLY A 33 -9.62 14.98 31.04
N GLY A 34 -9.47 16.31 30.97
CA GLY A 34 -8.31 17.03 30.44
C GLY A 34 -8.52 17.58 29.02
N ARG A 35 -7.44 18.09 28.40
CA ARG A 35 -7.46 18.73 27.08
C ARG A 35 -6.87 17.79 26.03
N GLY A 36 -7.50 17.68 24.87
CA GLY A 36 -7.02 16.85 23.76
C GLY A 36 -7.00 15.36 24.09
N ARG A 37 -5.88 14.69 23.80
CA ARG A 37 -5.66 13.25 24.06
C ARG A 37 -5.16 12.97 25.50
N SER A 38 -5.46 13.84 26.45
CA SER A 38 -5.06 13.62 27.84
C SER A 38 -5.65 12.33 28.40
N GLY A 39 -4.81 11.54 29.08
CA GLY A 39 -5.22 10.25 29.65
C GLY A 39 -5.38 9.11 28.63
N SER A 40 -4.90 9.28 27.39
CA SER A 40 -4.80 8.19 26.39
C SER A 40 -3.49 7.40 26.48
N GLY A 41 -2.61 7.72 27.43
CA GLY A 41 -1.22 7.25 27.48
C GLY A 41 -0.87 6.44 28.73
N LYS A 42 0.43 6.50 29.09
CA LYS A 42 1.14 5.65 30.07
C LYS A 42 0.41 5.38 31.40
N ARG A 43 -0.26 6.39 31.99
CA ARG A 43 -0.93 6.28 33.30
C ARG A 43 -2.46 6.10 33.24
N GLY A 44 -3.09 6.35 32.08
CA GLY A 44 -4.55 6.35 31.93
C GLY A 44 -5.04 5.09 31.24
N ASP A 45 -5.10 3.96 31.95
CA ASP A 45 -5.38 2.65 31.33
C ASP A 45 -6.82 2.48 30.83
N GLN A 46 -7.77 3.11 31.50
CA GLN A 46 -9.21 2.90 31.25
C GLN A 46 -9.63 3.25 29.81
N LYS A 47 -8.92 4.16 29.14
CA LYS A 47 -9.24 4.56 27.76
C LYS A 47 -8.37 3.84 26.72
N LYS A 48 -7.34 3.10 27.12
CA LYS A 48 -6.40 2.43 26.19
C LYS A 48 -7.06 1.43 25.24
N PRO A 49 -8.03 0.58 25.65
CA PRO A 49 -8.69 -0.36 24.74
C PRO A 49 -9.39 0.33 23.55
N ARG A 50 -9.79 1.60 23.71
CA ARG A 50 -10.41 2.39 22.63
C ARG A 50 -9.41 2.89 21.59
N TYR A 51 -8.12 2.90 21.91
CA TYR A 51 -7.07 3.52 21.08
C TYR A 51 -6.05 2.51 20.52
N TRP A 52 -5.94 1.31 21.08
CA TRP A 52 -4.97 0.28 20.65
C TRP A 52 -5.04 -0.10 19.16
N LYS A 53 -6.22 -0.04 18.54
CA LYS A 53 -6.38 -0.37 17.11
C LYS A 53 -5.83 0.71 16.17
N THR A 54 -5.73 1.96 16.64
CA THR A 54 -5.37 3.12 15.80
C THR A 54 -4.02 3.71 16.16
N GLU A 55 -3.58 3.58 17.41
CA GLU A 55 -2.34 4.18 17.89
C GLU A 55 -1.52 3.17 18.69
N GLN A 56 -0.44 2.70 18.07
CA GLN A 56 0.60 1.98 18.78
C GLN A 56 1.38 2.99 19.63
N SER A 57 1.30 2.83 20.94
CA SER A 57 2.11 3.61 21.87
C SER A 57 3.53 3.08 21.90
N GLY A 58 4.50 3.90 21.51
CA GLY A 58 5.93 3.54 21.53
C GLY A 58 6.64 3.93 20.25
N LYS A 59 7.94 3.64 20.18
CA LYS A 59 8.72 3.72 18.94
C LYS A 59 8.91 2.29 18.42
N LEU A 60 8.68 2.08 17.12
CA LEU A 60 8.93 0.82 16.44
C LEU A 60 9.92 1.07 15.29
N GLY A 61 11.02 0.33 15.27
CA GLY A 61 12.02 0.38 14.20
C GLY A 61 12.82 1.69 14.12
N PHE A 62 13.40 1.94 12.94
CA PHE A 62 14.16 3.15 12.60
C PHE A 62 13.69 3.69 11.26
N VAL A 63 13.76 5.01 11.08
CA VAL A 63 13.50 5.67 9.79
C VAL A 63 14.85 6.06 9.19
N PRO A 64 15.23 5.55 8.01
CA PRO A 64 16.49 5.91 7.36
C PRO A 64 16.49 7.39 6.98
N ARG A 65 17.68 8.02 7.00
CA ARG A 65 17.86 9.44 6.67
C ARG A 65 17.73 9.72 5.17
N SER A 66 18.03 8.73 4.33
CA SER A 66 17.92 8.84 2.87
C SER A 66 16.56 8.36 2.39
N SER A 67 16.06 8.99 1.32
CA SER A 67 14.96 8.43 0.55
C SER A 67 15.43 7.14 -0.11
N MET A 68 14.73 6.04 0.11
CA MET A 68 14.93 4.82 -0.66
C MET A 68 14.30 4.99 -2.04
N PRO A 69 14.91 4.45 -3.11
CA PRO A 69 14.30 4.50 -4.43
C PRO A 69 12.92 3.84 -4.37
N LYS A 70 11.92 4.51 -4.96
CA LYS A 70 10.58 3.94 -5.06
C LYS A 70 10.62 2.81 -6.08
N ILE A 71 10.55 1.57 -5.61
CA ILE A 71 10.46 0.40 -6.47
C ILE A 71 9.00 0.25 -6.89
N SER A 72 8.75 0.34 -8.21
CA SER A 72 7.46 0.02 -8.83
C SER A 72 7.54 -1.39 -9.44
N PRO A 73 7.13 -2.46 -8.73
CA PRO A 73 7.22 -3.81 -9.24
C PRO A 73 6.05 -4.16 -10.17
N ILE A 74 6.29 -5.05 -11.13
CA ILE A 74 5.27 -5.68 -11.96
C ILE A 74 5.45 -7.21 -11.96
N ASN A 75 4.32 -7.92 -11.94
CA ASN A 75 4.30 -9.38 -11.97
C ASN A 75 4.16 -9.91 -13.41
N LEU A 76 4.72 -11.09 -13.67
CA LEU A 76 4.60 -11.77 -14.97
C LEU A 76 3.14 -11.97 -15.41
N ARG A 77 2.23 -12.33 -14.49
CA ARG A 77 0.79 -12.43 -14.79
C ARG A 77 0.22 -11.13 -15.35
N THR A 78 0.53 -10.03 -14.69
CA THR A 78 0.02 -8.71 -15.08
C THR A 78 0.56 -8.32 -16.44
N VAL A 79 1.83 -8.62 -16.74
CA VAL A 79 2.41 -8.43 -18.07
C VAL A 79 1.59 -9.18 -19.12
N GLU A 80 1.32 -10.47 -18.91
CA GLU A 80 0.54 -11.28 -19.87
C GLU A 80 -0.87 -10.70 -20.11
N ASP A 81 -1.56 -10.27 -19.05
CA ASP A 81 -2.91 -9.72 -19.14
C ASP A 81 -2.96 -8.39 -19.91
N VAL A 82 -1.93 -7.55 -19.78
CA VAL A 82 -1.89 -6.21 -20.39
C VAL A 82 -1.19 -6.18 -21.76
N LEU A 83 -0.44 -7.22 -22.13
CA LEU A 83 0.17 -7.38 -23.45
C LEU A 83 -0.76 -7.03 -24.62
N PRO A 84 -1.99 -7.55 -24.74
CA PRO A 84 -2.87 -7.22 -25.87
C PRO A 84 -3.27 -5.73 -25.89
N THR A 85 -3.29 -5.07 -24.72
CA THR A 85 -3.59 -3.64 -24.62
C THR A 85 -2.38 -2.81 -25.03
N TRP A 86 -1.17 -3.24 -24.66
CA TRP A 86 0.07 -2.56 -25.04
C TRP A 86 0.38 -2.72 -26.53
N GLU A 87 0.06 -3.87 -27.14
CA GLU A 87 0.16 -4.08 -28.58
C GLU A 87 -0.76 -3.11 -29.32
N LYS A 88 -2.03 -2.98 -28.91
CA LYS A 88 -2.99 -2.03 -29.50
C LYS A 88 -2.55 -0.57 -29.37
N ARG A 89 -1.81 -0.23 -28.31
CA ARG A 89 -1.30 1.12 -28.06
C ARG A 89 0.05 1.40 -28.72
N GLY A 90 0.65 0.41 -29.40
CA GLY A 90 1.97 0.55 -30.03
C GLY A 90 3.13 0.67 -29.03
N LEU A 91 2.92 0.31 -27.77
CA LEU A 91 3.93 0.36 -26.69
C LEU A 91 4.86 -0.86 -26.72
N VAL A 92 4.51 -1.89 -27.49
CA VAL A 92 5.24 -3.16 -27.61
C VAL A 92 5.55 -3.40 -29.07
N LYS A 93 6.81 -3.71 -29.38
CA LYS A 93 7.22 -4.05 -30.73
C LYS A 93 7.16 -5.57 -30.90
N LYS A 94 6.41 -6.04 -31.89
CA LYS A 94 6.40 -7.45 -32.27
C LYS A 94 7.50 -7.68 -33.31
N GLN A 95 8.56 -8.38 -32.92
CA GLN A 95 9.62 -8.79 -33.82
C GLN A 95 9.60 -10.31 -33.94
N GLY A 96 9.24 -10.84 -35.11
CA GLY A 96 9.31 -12.28 -35.40
C GLY A 96 8.49 -13.20 -34.48
N GLY A 97 7.40 -12.71 -33.88
CA GLY A 97 6.57 -13.48 -32.93
C GLY A 97 7.01 -13.37 -31.47
N VAL A 98 8.04 -12.56 -31.17
CA VAL A 98 8.48 -12.20 -29.81
C VAL A 98 8.01 -10.77 -29.51
N PHE A 99 7.45 -10.57 -28.33
CA PHE A 99 7.02 -9.26 -27.85
C PHE A 99 8.16 -8.57 -27.10
N ALA A 100 8.70 -7.49 -27.67
CA ALA A 100 9.71 -6.67 -27.02
C ALA A 100 9.04 -5.59 -26.16
N VAL A 101 9.24 -5.66 -24.85
CA VAL A 101 8.64 -4.80 -23.83
C VAL A 101 9.73 -4.08 -23.04
N ASP A 102 9.73 -2.75 -23.09
CA ASP A 102 10.55 -1.91 -22.21
C ASP A 102 9.73 -1.51 -20.98
N LEU A 103 10.01 -2.12 -19.83
CA LEU A 103 9.31 -1.83 -18.58
C LEU A 103 9.75 -0.51 -17.96
N GLY A 104 11.00 -0.07 -18.21
CA GLY A 104 11.52 1.20 -17.73
C GLY A 104 10.77 2.38 -18.35
N ALA A 105 10.53 2.33 -19.67
CA ALA A 105 9.71 3.33 -20.36
C ALA A 105 8.25 3.38 -19.86
N LEU A 106 7.74 2.26 -19.35
CA LEU A 106 6.40 2.14 -18.77
C LEU A 106 6.33 2.53 -17.29
N GLY A 107 7.46 2.89 -16.67
CA GLY A 107 7.55 3.33 -15.26
C GLY A 107 7.62 2.19 -14.24
N TYR A 108 7.98 0.97 -14.68
CA TYR A 108 8.20 -0.18 -13.83
C TYR A 108 9.69 -0.49 -13.73
N ASN A 109 10.17 -0.65 -12.50
CA ASN A 109 11.60 -0.81 -12.24
C ASN A 109 11.96 -2.25 -11.86
N LYS A 110 10.99 -3.06 -11.40
CA LYS A 110 11.26 -4.42 -10.93
C LYS A 110 10.31 -5.47 -11.51
N LEU A 111 10.87 -6.56 -12.04
CA LEU A 111 10.13 -7.73 -12.52
C LEU A 111 10.05 -8.83 -11.46
N LEU A 112 8.84 -9.32 -11.19
CA LEU A 112 8.55 -10.36 -10.19
C LEU A 112 7.88 -11.59 -10.81
N ALA A 113 8.19 -12.77 -10.28
CA ALA A 113 7.88 -14.08 -10.87
C ALA A 113 6.43 -14.59 -10.67
N ALA A 114 5.50 -13.78 -10.16
CA ALA A 114 4.15 -14.25 -9.86
C ALA A 114 3.32 -14.43 -11.16
N GLY A 115 2.77 -15.62 -11.36
CA GLY A 115 2.02 -15.98 -12.57
C GLY A 115 2.69 -17.05 -13.44
N LYS A 116 2.02 -17.34 -14.55
CA LYS A 116 2.50 -18.16 -15.67
C LYS A 116 2.63 -17.26 -16.89
N ILE A 117 3.59 -17.55 -17.75
CA ILE A 117 3.78 -16.88 -19.04
C ILE A 117 3.60 -17.94 -20.12
N SER A 118 2.77 -17.64 -21.12
CA SER A 118 2.64 -18.42 -22.34
C SER A 118 3.33 -17.76 -23.53
N SER A 119 3.46 -16.44 -23.50
CA SER A 119 4.01 -15.65 -24.61
C SER A 119 5.54 -15.55 -24.56
N LYS A 120 6.17 -15.57 -25.74
CA LYS A 120 7.62 -15.30 -25.86
C LYS A 120 7.86 -13.79 -25.71
N LEU A 121 8.56 -13.40 -24.65
CA LEU A 121 8.76 -12.01 -24.26
C LEU A 121 10.24 -11.68 -24.23
N LYS A 122 10.61 -10.52 -24.79
CA LYS A 122 11.91 -9.88 -24.57
C LYS A 122 11.68 -8.67 -23.68
N ILE A 123 12.09 -8.75 -22.41
CA ILE A 123 11.79 -7.74 -21.40
C ILE A 123 13.07 -6.98 -21.03
N THR A 124 13.02 -5.65 -21.10
CA THR A 124 14.09 -4.78 -20.61
C THR A 124 13.65 -4.11 -19.30
N VAL A 125 14.42 -4.27 -18.22
CA VAL A 125 14.07 -3.77 -16.87
C VAL A 125 15.31 -3.46 -16.02
N ASP A 126 15.20 -2.59 -15.02
CA ASP A 126 16.32 -2.28 -14.12
C ASP A 126 16.64 -3.42 -13.14
N TYR A 127 15.62 -4.07 -12.58
CA TYR A 127 15.77 -5.14 -11.60
C TYR A 127 14.87 -6.35 -11.95
N ALA A 128 15.38 -7.57 -11.80
CA ALA A 128 14.59 -8.79 -11.94
C ALA A 128 14.87 -9.76 -10.78
N SER A 129 13.84 -10.46 -10.31
CA SER A 129 14.03 -11.59 -9.39
C SER A 129 14.59 -12.81 -10.14
N ALA A 130 15.47 -13.60 -9.52
CA ALA A 130 16.03 -14.82 -10.13
C ALA A 130 14.93 -15.74 -10.72
N ARG A 131 13.90 -16.06 -9.91
CA ARG A 131 12.75 -16.88 -10.34
C ARG A 131 11.99 -16.32 -11.54
N ALA A 132 12.02 -15.00 -11.77
CA ALA A 132 11.34 -14.39 -12.91
C ALA A 132 12.14 -14.60 -14.18
N VAL A 133 13.46 -14.43 -14.11
CA VAL A 133 14.37 -14.72 -15.22
C VAL A 133 14.25 -16.17 -15.65
N ASP A 134 14.21 -17.10 -14.68
CA ASP A 134 14.08 -18.54 -14.98
C ASP A 134 12.77 -18.87 -15.69
N LYS A 135 11.64 -18.33 -15.19
CA LYS A 135 10.33 -18.54 -15.83
C LYS A 135 10.25 -17.95 -17.23
N VAL A 136 10.80 -16.76 -17.45
CA VAL A 136 10.81 -16.12 -18.77
C VAL A 136 11.68 -16.93 -19.74
N LYS A 137 12.85 -17.41 -19.29
CA LYS A 137 13.72 -18.30 -20.08
C LYS A 137 13.03 -19.63 -20.42
N GLN A 138 12.34 -20.24 -19.47
CA GLN A 138 11.56 -21.48 -19.70
C GLN A 138 10.44 -21.27 -20.73
N ALA A 139 9.81 -20.09 -20.76
CA ALA A 139 8.82 -19.72 -21.78
C ALA A 139 9.44 -19.37 -23.15
N GLY A 140 10.78 -19.44 -23.29
CA GLY A 140 11.49 -19.08 -24.52
C GLY A 140 11.63 -17.57 -24.74
N GLY A 141 11.59 -16.78 -23.67
CA GLY A 141 11.84 -15.35 -23.66
C GLY A 141 13.23 -14.99 -23.14
N GLU A 142 13.55 -13.70 -23.22
CA GLU A 142 14.82 -13.10 -22.78
C GLU A 142 14.56 -11.92 -21.84
N VAL A 143 15.38 -11.76 -20.81
CA VAL A 143 15.31 -10.62 -19.88
C VAL A 143 16.66 -9.89 -19.91
N GLU A 144 16.65 -8.64 -20.35
CA GLU A 144 17.80 -7.74 -20.32
C GLU A 144 17.71 -6.85 -19.08
N VAL A 145 18.70 -6.95 -18.19
CA VAL A 145 18.75 -6.17 -16.95
C VAL A 145 19.75 -5.02 -17.11
N LEU A 146 19.30 -3.76 -17.01
CA LEU A 146 20.10 -2.59 -17.38
C LEU A 146 21.01 -2.03 -16.28
N ALA A 147 20.61 -2.11 -15.01
CA ALA A 147 21.29 -1.37 -13.94
C ALA A 147 21.32 -2.05 -12.56
N GLY A 148 20.62 -3.18 -12.37
CA GLY A 148 20.51 -3.85 -11.08
C GLY A 148 20.96 -5.31 -11.14
N ASP A 149 21.62 -5.78 -10.08
CA ASP A 149 21.92 -7.20 -9.92
C ASP A 149 20.64 -8.05 -9.94
N VAL A 150 20.74 -9.27 -10.46
CA VAL A 150 19.69 -10.28 -10.31
C VAL A 150 19.54 -10.54 -8.82
N TRP A 151 18.39 -10.17 -8.26
CA TRP A 151 18.15 -10.37 -6.83
C TRP A 151 17.96 -11.86 -6.56
N GLU A 152 19.01 -12.48 -6.03
CA GLU A 152 19.00 -13.84 -5.52
C GLU A 152 18.34 -13.82 -4.14
N SER A 153 17.05 -14.16 -4.08
CA SER A 153 16.40 -14.44 -2.81
C SER A 153 16.93 -15.78 -2.31
N ALA A 154 17.59 -15.78 -1.14
CA ALA A 154 17.91 -16.99 -0.40
C ALA A 154 16.69 -17.94 -0.43
N SER A 155 16.92 -19.14 -0.93
CA SER A 155 15.95 -20.24 -0.98
C SER A 155 15.48 -20.54 0.44
N GLY A 156 14.34 -19.97 0.82
CA GLY A 156 13.52 -20.54 1.88
C GLY A 156 12.89 -21.80 1.30
N ASP A 157 13.36 -22.95 1.77
CA ASP A 157 12.73 -24.25 1.57
C ASP A 157 11.27 -24.16 2.04
N ASP A 158 10.33 -24.12 1.08
CA ASP A 158 8.92 -24.36 1.34
C ASP A 158 8.70 -25.87 1.26
N SER A 159 9.29 -26.58 2.22
CA SER A 159 9.00 -28.00 2.45
C SER A 159 7.92 -28.12 3.53
N GLY A 160 6.68 -28.28 3.06
CA GLY A 160 5.68 -29.14 3.69
C GLY A 160 5.01 -28.65 4.97
N THR A 161 3.70 -28.42 4.88
CA THR A 161 2.74 -29.02 5.82
C THR A 161 1.43 -29.22 5.06
N GLU A 162 1.25 -30.41 4.48
CA GLU A 162 -0.07 -31.01 4.35
C GLU A 162 -0.40 -31.61 5.72
N ASP A 163 -1.40 -31.03 6.39
CA ASP A 163 -2.29 -31.68 7.37
C ASP A 163 -3.58 -30.85 7.45
#